data_AF-A0A959W9U0-F1
#
_entry.id   AF-A0A959W9U0-F1
#
_cell.length_a   1.000
_cell.length_b   1.000
_cell.length_c   1.000
_cell.angle_alpha   90.00
_cell.angle_beta   90.00
_cell.angle_gamma   90.00
#
_symmetry.space_group_name_H-M   'P 1'
#
loop_
_entity.id
_entity.type
_entity.pdbx_description
1 polymer ?
#
loop_
_entity_poly.entity_id
_entity_poly.type
_entity_poly.pdbx_seq_one_letter_code
_entity_poly.pdbx_strand_id
1 'polypeptide(L)'
;ESGALGDAKHVHCCTGPDDFIFGETLRALCEGTDGYDLSEHHSKDESDHFTTDHLEQLVPDWRERETFLSGPPAMIDAFKEHWEEEGDPDRLHLERFQPVIGGEGAKAVGEGGTVRFRVTEVEGECDGKTPILECGENAGAKLPFGCRMGICHTCVGKLEHGQVRDLRTGEVHGEGGQMIRTCVNAPEGHVEIAL
;
A
#
# COMPACT_ATOMS: atom_id res chain seq x y z
N GLU A 1 29.58 -4.97 17.24
CA GLU A 1 28.39 -5.82 17.20
C GLU A 1 28.19 -6.24 15.74
N SER A 2 28.61 -7.44 15.36
CA SER A 2 28.60 -7.93 13.95
C SER A 2 27.70 -9.16 13.80
N GLY A 3 26.54 -9.16 14.46
CA GLY A 3 25.75 -10.37 14.67
C GLY A 3 24.31 -10.36 14.14
N ALA A 4 23.82 -9.27 13.54
CA ALA A 4 22.40 -9.16 13.20
C ALA A 4 22.00 -9.79 11.85
N LEU A 5 22.93 -9.90 10.90
CA LEU A 5 22.64 -10.34 9.52
C LEU A 5 23.45 -11.58 9.09
N GLY A 6 23.93 -12.39 10.04
CA GLY A 6 24.82 -13.52 9.75
C GLY A 6 24.20 -14.67 8.94
N ASP A 7 22.91 -14.62 8.66
CA ASP A 7 22.18 -15.54 7.77
C ASP A 7 20.88 -14.86 7.29
N ALA A 8 21.01 -13.79 6.52
CA ALA A 8 19.90 -13.01 6.00
C ALA A 8 19.84 -13.08 4.47
N LYS A 9 18.68 -13.49 3.94
CA LYS A 9 18.36 -13.43 2.51
C LYS A 9 17.44 -12.24 2.26
N HIS A 10 17.86 -11.31 1.42
CA HIS A 10 17.07 -10.16 1.01
C HIS A 10 16.79 -10.24 -0.48
N VAL A 11 15.52 -10.42 -0.84
CA VAL A 11 15.05 -10.31 -2.22
C VAL A 11 14.47 -8.91 -2.44
N HIS A 12 15.10 -8.11 -3.30
CA HIS A 12 14.62 -6.78 -3.66
C HIS A 12 14.01 -6.79 -5.07
N CYS A 13 12.73 -6.43 -5.17
CA CYS A 13 12.00 -6.42 -6.43
C CYS A 13 11.74 -4.98 -6.89
N CYS A 14 12.16 -4.64 -8.09
CA CYS A 14 11.88 -3.34 -8.73
C CYS A 14 11.68 -3.51 -10.24
N THR A 15 11.31 -2.45 -10.96
CA THR A 15 11.08 -2.48 -12.42
C THR A 15 12.37 -2.36 -13.25
N GLY A 16 13.44 -1.85 -12.64
CA GLY A 16 14.74 -1.76 -13.28
C GLY A 16 15.81 -1.20 -12.34
N PRO A 17 17.08 -1.12 -12.81
CA PRO A 17 18.20 -0.67 -12.00
C PRO A 17 18.05 0.75 -11.45
N ASP A 18 17.45 1.65 -12.23
CA ASP A 18 17.23 3.05 -11.84
C ASP A 18 16.13 3.19 -10.77
N ASP A 19 15.24 2.19 -10.67
CA ASP A 19 14.18 2.12 -9.66
C ASP A 19 14.66 1.43 -8.37
N PHE A 20 15.88 0.89 -8.35
CA PHE A 20 16.45 0.25 -7.16
C PHE A 20 16.96 1.31 -6.17
N ILE A 21 16.03 1.85 -5.39
CA ILE A 21 16.33 2.78 -4.31
C ILE A 21 17.29 2.13 -3.31
N PHE A 22 18.38 2.86 -2.97
CA PHE A 22 19.48 2.39 -2.13
C PHE A 22 20.31 1.23 -2.69
N GLY A 23 20.20 0.90 -3.98
CA GLY A 23 20.90 -0.24 -4.59
C GLY A 23 22.41 -0.25 -4.33
N GLU A 24 23.10 0.90 -4.50
CA GLU A 24 24.53 0.99 -4.20
C GLU A 24 24.86 0.68 -2.72
N THR A 25 24.03 1.17 -1.80
CA THR A 25 24.23 0.96 -0.36
C THR A 25 23.99 -0.51 0.02
N LEU A 26 22.96 -1.14 -0.54
CA LEU A 26 22.61 -2.53 -0.26
C LEU A 26 23.62 -3.51 -0.86
N ARG A 27 24.14 -3.23 -2.06
CA ARG A 27 25.23 -4.01 -2.66
C ARG A 27 26.52 -3.90 -1.82
N ALA A 28 26.91 -2.69 -1.42
CA ALA A 28 28.06 -2.49 -0.54
C ALA A 28 27.88 -3.19 0.82
N LEU A 29 26.66 -3.23 1.36
CA LEU A 29 26.35 -3.96 2.58
C LEU A 29 26.53 -5.47 2.40
N CYS A 30 26.09 -6.04 1.28
CA CYS A 30 26.29 -7.45 0.91
C CYS A 30 27.77 -7.79 0.75
N GLU A 31 28.55 -6.95 0.06
CA GLU A 31 30.00 -7.15 -0.07
C GLU A 31 30.75 -7.07 1.26
N GLY A 32 30.28 -6.24 2.19
CA GLY A 32 30.94 -5.98 3.48
C GLY A 32 30.45 -6.81 4.67
N THR A 33 29.43 -7.65 4.50
CA THR A 33 28.77 -8.36 5.62
C THR A 33 28.63 -9.85 5.31
N ASP A 34 29.45 -10.66 5.98
CA ASP A 34 29.32 -12.11 5.90
C ASP A 34 27.93 -12.57 6.36
N GLY A 35 27.27 -13.36 5.53
CA GLY A 35 25.94 -13.93 5.82
C GLY A 35 24.75 -13.11 5.32
N TYR A 36 24.95 -11.90 4.80
CA TYR A 36 23.90 -11.11 4.16
C TYR A 36 23.96 -11.27 2.64
N ASP A 37 22.92 -11.88 2.07
CA ASP A 37 22.82 -12.18 0.64
C ASP A 37 21.69 -11.36 0.00
N LEU A 38 22.04 -10.56 -1.01
CA LEU A 38 21.11 -9.70 -1.73
C LEU A 38 20.82 -10.30 -3.11
N SER A 39 19.57 -10.64 -3.35
CA SER A 39 19.04 -11.04 -4.66
C SER A 39 18.20 -9.91 -5.24
N GLU A 40 18.54 -9.47 -6.45
CA GLU A 40 17.81 -8.41 -7.16
C GLU A 40 16.93 -9.02 -8.24
N HIS A 41 15.63 -8.74 -8.19
CA HIS A 41 14.67 -9.13 -9.22
C HIS A 41 14.14 -7.88 -9.93
N HIS A 42 14.49 -7.71 -11.21
CA HIS A 42 14.06 -6.56 -12.01
C HIS A 42 12.95 -7.00 -12.97
N SER A 43 11.69 -6.77 -12.59
CA SER A 43 10.54 -7.13 -13.40
C SER A 43 10.42 -6.22 -14.62
N LYS A 44 10.51 -6.80 -15.83
CA LYS A 44 10.35 -6.02 -17.07
C LYS A 44 8.91 -5.62 -17.36
N ASP A 45 7.99 -6.54 -17.09
CA ASP A 45 6.55 -6.39 -17.28
C ASP A 45 5.79 -7.36 -16.35
N GLU A 46 4.46 -7.38 -16.46
CA GLU A 46 3.58 -8.18 -15.60
C GLU A 46 3.87 -9.69 -15.65
N SER A 47 4.42 -10.20 -16.76
CA SER A 47 4.76 -11.62 -16.92
C SER A 47 6.05 -12.03 -16.21
N ASP A 48 6.83 -11.05 -15.74
CA ASP A 48 8.13 -11.22 -15.08
C ASP A 48 8.08 -10.73 -13.63
N HIS A 49 6.88 -10.67 -13.05
CA HIS A 49 6.72 -10.36 -11.63
C HIS A 49 7.28 -11.47 -10.74
N PHE A 50 7.87 -11.05 -9.63
CA PHE A 50 8.32 -11.99 -8.61
C PHE A 50 7.12 -12.69 -7.96
N THR A 51 7.14 -14.01 -8.00
CA THR A 51 6.11 -14.90 -7.44
C THR A 51 6.72 -15.91 -6.48
N THR A 52 5.88 -16.62 -5.75
CA THR A 52 6.26 -17.67 -4.79
C THR A 52 7.09 -18.79 -5.45
N ASP A 53 6.88 -19.08 -6.74
CA ASP A 53 7.64 -20.09 -7.50
C ASP A 53 9.15 -19.82 -7.53
N HIS A 54 9.56 -18.56 -7.35
CA HIS A 54 10.97 -18.17 -7.35
C HIS A 54 11.67 -18.49 -6.03
N LEU A 55 10.92 -18.72 -4.94
CA LEU A 55 11.49 -18.95 -3.61
C LEU A 55 12.34 -20.20 -3.56
N GLU A 56 11.90 -21.30 -4.16
CA GLU A 56 12.66 -22.56 -4.20
C GLU A 56 14.05 -22.39 -4.82
N GLN A 57 14.22 -21.42 -5.73
CA GLN A 57 15.49 -21.14 -6.38
C GLN A 57 16.35 -20.16 -5.60
N LEU A 58 15.75 -19.09 -5.06
CA LEU A 58 16.49 -18.02 -4.39
C LEU A 58 16.75 -18.30 -2.90
N VAL A 59 15.78 -18.91 -2.22
CA VAL A 59 15.80 -19.19 -0.79
C VAL A 59 15.19 -20.59 -0.55
N PRO A 60 15.91 -21.68 -0.89
CA PRO A 60 15.37 -23.05 -0.83
C PRO A 60 14.89 -23.48 0.57
N ASP A 61 15.42 -22.84 1.62
CA ASP A 61 15.09 -23.05 3.03
C ASP A 61 14.06 -22.04 3.57
N TRP A 62 13.31 -21.35 2.70
CA TRP A 62 12.36 -20.29 3.09
C TRP A 62 11.36 -20.74 4.16
N ARG A 63 10.92 -22.01 4.14
CA ARG A 63 10.00 -22.59 5.13
C ARG A 63 10.55 -22.58 6.56
N GLU A 64 11.88 -22.53 6.68
CA GLU A 64 12.60 -22.55 7.96
C GLU A 64 13.00 -21.14 8.43
N ARG A 65 12.68 -20.09 7.67
CA ARG A 65 13.12 -18.70 7.94
C ARG A 65 11.99 -17.82 8.44
N GLU A 66 12.31 -16.95 9.39
CA GLU A 66 11.51 -15.75 9.68
C GLU A 66 11.52 -14.86 8.43
N THR A 67 10.34 -14.57 7.90
CA THR A 67 10.17 -13.88 6.63
C THR A 67 9.42 -12.57 6.85
N PHE A 68 10.00 -11.47 6.38
CA PHE A 68 9.39 -10.14 6.44
C PHE A 68 9.07 -9.70 5.02
N LEU A 69 7.80 -9.42 4.74
CA LEU A 69 7.35 -9.05 3.40
C LEU A 69 6.59 -7.72 3.43
N SER A 70 7.02 -6.81 2.57
CA SER A 70 6.32 -5.59 2.22
C SER A 70 6.36 -5.42 0.71
N GLY A 71 5.23 -5.07 0.11
CA GLY A 71 5.11 -4.97 -1.34
C GLY A 71 3.68 -4.68 -1.81
N PRO A 72 3.43 -4.83 -3.12
CA PRO A 72 2.10 -4.64 -3.70
C PRO A 72 1.06 -5.59 -3.08
N PRO A 73 -0.22 -5.17 -2.95
CA PRO A 73 -1.26 -5.99 -2.32
C PRO A 73 -1.38 -7.40 -2.90
N ALA A 74 -1.37 -7.55 -4.23
CA ALA A 74 -1.47 -8.84 -4.89
C ALA A 74 -0.30 -9.79 -4.57
N MET A 75 0.92 -9.24 -4.44
CA MET A 75 2.08 -10.03 -4.02
C MET A 75 1.93 -10.47 -2.57
N ILE A 76 1.54 -9.55 -1.67
CA ILE A 76 1.34 -9.89 -0.25
C ILE A 76 0.26 -10.96 -0.09
N ASP A 77 -0.87 -10.84 -0.80
CA ASP A 77 -1.95 -11.82 -0.75
C ASP A 77 -1.49 -13.20 -1.23
N ALA A 78 -0.79 -13.27 -2.37
CA ALA A 78 -0.26 -14.53 -2.91
C ALA A 78 0.76 -15.21 -1.98
N PHE A 79 1.67 -14.44 -1.36
CA PHE A 79 2.64 -14.99 -0.43
C PHE A 79 1.99 -15.43 0.89
N LYS A 80 0.96 -14.72 1.35
CA LYS A 80 0.19 -15.12 2.51
C LYS A 80 -0.47 -16.48 2.28
N GLU A 81 -1.18 -16.65 1.16
CA GLU A 81 -1.79 -17.93 0.79
C GLU A 81 -0.74 -19.04 0.70
N HIS A 82 0.42 -18.77 0.09
CA HIS A 82 1.49 -19.75 -0.04
C HIS A 82 2.08 -20.21 1.30
N TRP A 83 2.21 -19.31 2.29
CA TRP A 83 2.64 -19.70 3.64
C TRP A 83 1.56 -20.49 4.40
N GLU A 84 0.28 -20.21 4.15
CA GLU A 84 -0.83 -20.99 4.70
C GLU A 84 -0.88 -22.42 4.14
N GLU A 85 -0.54 -22.60 2.87
CA GLU A 85 -0.59 -23.90 2.18
C GLU A 85 0.69 -24.73 2.38
N GLU A 86 1.85 -24.10 2.24
CA GLU A 86 3.13 -24.80 2.07
C GLU A 86 4.16 -24.49 3.17
N GLY A 87 3.85 -23.54 4.08
CA GLY A 87 4.78 -23.03 5.09
C GLY A 87 4.23 -23.02 6.52
N ASP A 88 4.78 -22.11 7.33
CA ASP A 88 4.34 -21.83 8.70
C ASP A 88 3.90 -20.36 8.80
N PRO A 89 2.58 -20.07 8.86
CA PRO A 89 2.05 -18.71 8.88
C PRO A 89 2.61 -17.82 9.99
N ASP A 90 3.03 -18.40 11.12
CA ASP A 90 3.57 -17.64 12.25
C ASP A 90 4.96 -17.04 11.96
N ARG A 91 5.62 -17.51 10.90
CA ARG A 91 6.92 -17.01 10.43
C ARG A 91 6.84 -15.95 9.35
N LEU A 92 5.63 -15.62 8.87
CA LEU A 92 5.41 -14.61 7.85
C LEU A 92 4.90 -13.31 8.48
N HIS A 93 5.75 -12.29 8.48
CA HIS A 93 5.44 -10.96 8.98
C HIS A 93 5.16 -10.04 7.81
N LEU A 94 3.93 -9.53 7.73
CA LEU A 94 3.48 -8.70 6.62
C LEU A 94 3.35 -7.24 7.05
N GLU A 95 3.87 -6.33 6.22
CA GLU A 95 3.61 -4.91 6.34
C GLU A 95 2.98 -4.38 5.04
N ARG A 96 1.87 -3.64 5.17
CA ARG A 96 1.19 -3.00 4.06
C ARG A 96 1.33 -1.49 4.20
N PHE A 97 1.69 -0.82 3.10
CA PHE A 97 1.76 0.65 3.01
C PHE A 97 0.60 1.27 2.21
N GLN A 98 -0.34 0.43 1.78
CA GLN A 98 -1.58 0.86 1.14
C GLN A 98 -2.77 0.37 1.97
N PRO A 99 -3.87 1.15 2.05
CA PRO A 99 -5.05 0.70 2.77
C PRO A 99 -5.55 -0.61 2.14
N VAL A 100 -5.94 -1.56 2.98
CA VAL A 100 -6.70 -2.72 2.51
C VAL A 100 -8.07 -2.22 2.08
N ILE A 101 -8.18 -1.85 0.82
CA ILE A 101 -9.44 -1.50 0.18
C ILE A 101 -10.12 -2.82 -0.18
N GLY A 102 -11.18 -3.17 0.55
CA GLY A 102 -11.92 -4.41 0.36
C GLY A 102 -11.21 -5.67 0.84
N GLY A 103 -10.91 -5.75 2.14
CA GLY A 103 -10.59 -7.03 2.81
C GLY A 103 -11.78 -8.02 2.76
N GLU A 104 -11.79 -9.06 3.60
CA GLU A 104 -12.80 -10.14 3.62
C GLU A 104 -14.29 -9.70 3.67
N GLY A 105 -14.59 -8.41 3.77
CA GLY A 105 -15.89 -7.82 3.47
C GLY A 105 -15.81 -6.74 2.38
N ALA A 106 -15.90 -7.16 1.12
CA ALA A 106 -16.30 -6.39 -0.07
C ALA A 106 -15.45 -5.18 -0.50
N LYS A 107 -15.16 -5.11 -1.81
CA LYS A 107 -14.78 -3.89 -2.54
C LYS A 107 -15.89 -2.85 -2.38
N ALA A 108 -15.88 -2.09 -1.29
CA ALA A 108 -16.79 -1.00 -1.08
C ALA A 108 -16.54 0.04 -2.19
N VAL A 109 -17.58 0.35 -2.95
CA VAL A 109 -17.53 1.35 -4.02
C VAL A 109 -18.61 2.37 -3.66
N GLY A 110 -18.22 3.64 -3.50
CA GLY A 110 -19.17 4.73 -3.39
C GLY A 110 -19.85 5.01 -4.74
N GLU A 111 -20.89 5.84 -4.74
CA GLU A 111 -21.54 6.28 -5.97
C GLU A 111 -20.61 7.08 -6.90
N GLY A 112 -19.50 7.62 -6.36
CA GLY A 112 -18.64 8.53 -7.09
C GLY A 112 -19.26 9.93 -7.18
N GLY A 113 -18.75 10.75 -8.09
CA GLY A 113 -19.24 12.10 -8.34
C GLY A 113 -18.25 13.19 -7.96
N THR A 114 -18.76 14.42 -7.98
CA THR A 114 -17.96 15.64 -7.86
C THR A 114 -17.53 15.88 -6.41
N VAL A 115 -16.24 16.14 -6.21
CA VAL A 115 -15.64 16.53 -4.94
C VAL A 115 -15.11 17.94 -5.06
N ARG A 116 -15.60 18.86 -4.22
CA ARG A 116 -15.10 20.23 -4.12
C ARG A 116 -14.27 20.44 -2.86
N PHE A 117 -13.02 20.84 -3.03
CA PHE A 117 -12.10 21.19 -1.95
C PHE A 117 -12.12 22.69 -1.71
N ARG A 118 -12.65 23.12 -0.56
CA ARG A 118 -12.93 24.54 -0.28
C ARG A 118 -11.69 25.38 -0.01
N VAL A 119 -10.58 24.79 0.46
CA VAL A 119 -9.35 25.55 0.74
C VAL A 119 -8.50 25.72 -0.51
N THR A 120 -8.39 24.66 -1.32
CA THR A 120 -7.63 24.72 -2.57
C THR A 120 -8.44 25.29 -3.74
N GLU A 121 -9.76 25.40 -3.58
CA GLU A 121 -10.74 25.79 -4.61
C GLU A 121 -10.74 24.87 -5.84
N VAL A 122 -10.17 23.66 -5.72
CA VAL A 122 -10.15 22.64 -6.76
C VAL A 122 -11.41 21.79 -6.69
N GLU A 123 -11.88 21.37 -7.87
CA GLU A 123 -12.96 20.42 -8.04
C GLU A 123 -12.47 19.23 -8.86
N GLY A 124 -12.80 18.02 -8.43
CA GLY A 124 -12.40 16.78 -9.09
C GLY A 124 -13.55 15.80 -9.20
N GLU A 125 -13.54 14.98 -10.24
CA GLU A 125 -14.47 13.87 -10.41
C GLU A 125 -13.88 12.58 -9.85
N CYS A 126 -14.66 11.87 -9.03
CA CYS A 126 -14.29 10.57 -8.47
C CYS A 126 -15.17 9.45 -9.04
N ASP A 127 -14.57 8.28 -9.23
CA ASP A 127 -15.25 7.07 -9.72
C ASP A 127 -15.90 6.22 -8.60
N GLY A 128 -15.80 6.68 -7.34
CA GLY A 128 -16.33 5.99 -6.17
C GLY A 128 -15.46 4.82 -5.66
N LYS A 129 -14.44 4.42 -6.42
CA LYS A 129 -13.48 3.36 -6.05
C LYS A 129 -12.18 3.95 -5.52
N THR A 130 -11.81 5.10 -6.07
CA THR A 130 -10.61 5.85 -5.76
C THR A 130 -10.85 6.69 -4.51
N PRO A 131 -9.93 6.70 -3.51
CA PRO A 131 -10.05 7.58 -2.36
C PRO A 131 -10.11 9.05 -2.76
N ILE A 132 -10.91 9.83 -2.05
CA ILE A 132 -11.09 11.28 -2.27
C ILE A 132 -9.74 12.02 -2.36
N LEU A 133 -8.76 11.62 -1.53
CA LEU A 133 -7.41 12.19 -1.55
C LEU A 133 -6.78 12.09 -2.95
N GLU A 134 -6.82 10.91 -3.56
CA GLU A 134 -6.20 10.64 -4.86
C GLU A 134 -6.98 11.32 -5.99
N CYS A 135 -8.32 11.35 -5.94
CA CYS A 135 -9.09 12.14 -6.89
C CYS A 135 -8.69 13.62 -6.86
N GLY A 136 -8.52 14.18 -5.66
CA GLY A 136 -8.11 15.58 -5.49
C GLY A 136 -6.72 15.84 -6.04
N GLU A 137 -5.75 14.96 -5.76
CA GLU A 137 -4.39 15.06 -6.30
C GLU A 137 -4.38 14.99 -7.84
N ASN A 138 -5.16 14.07 -8.43
CA ASN A 138 -5.32 13.94 -9.88
C ASN A 138 -5.99 15.18 -10.51
N ALA A 139 -6.86 15.87 -9.77
CA ALA A 139 -7.45 17.15 -10.15
C ALA A 139 -6.52 18.37 -9.90
N GLY A 140 -5.34 18.16 -9.31
CA GLY A 140 -4.35 19.20 -9.04
C GLY A 140 -4.46 19.87 -7.66
N ALA A 141 -5.29 19.35 -6.76
CA ALA A 141 -5.41 19.84 -5.39
C ALA A 141 -4.15 19.50 -4.57
N LYS A 142 -3.64 20.49 -3.83
CA LYS A 142 -2.54 20.29 -2.87
C LYS A 142 -3.11 19.95 -1.50
N LEU A 143 -3.37 18.66 -1.27
CA LEU A 143 -4.00 18.18 -0.04
C LEU A 143 -2.96 17.66 0.96
N PRO A 144 -3.21 17.79 2.28
CA PRO A 144 -2.34 17.18 3.27
C PRO A 144 -2.47 15.65 3.25
N PHE A 145 -1.34 14.95 3.22
CA PHE A 145 -1.30 13.48 3.26
C PHE A 145 -0.15 12.97 4.13
N GLY A 146 -0.23 11.68 4.49
CA GLY A 146 0.78 10.98 5.29
C GLY A 146 0.74 9.50 4.95
N CYS A 147 0.27 8.67 5.89
CA CYS A 147 0.25 7.20 5.74
C CYS A 147 -0.61 6.67 4.59
N ARG A 148 -1.57 7.44 4.06
CA ARG A 148 -2.62 7.00 3.10
C ARG A 148 -3.50 5.81 3.52
N MET A 149 -3.26 5.22 4.68
CA MET A 149 -4.00 4.06 5.21
C MET A 149 -5.06 4.39 6.26
N GLY A 150 -5.29 5.68 6.53
CA GLY A 150 -6.28 6.14 7.49
C GLY A 150 -5.84 6.14 8.96
N ILE A 151 -4.56 5.90 9.26
CA ILE A 151 -4.05 5.79 10.65
C ILE A 151 -3.36 7.06 11.18
N CYS A 152 -2.70 7.85 10.32
CA CYS A 152 -1.92 9.03 10.76
C CYS A 152 -2.76 10.30 10.98
N HIS A 153 -3.99 10.33 10.44
CA HIS A 153 -4.92 11.46 10.50
C HIS A 153 -4.45 12.77 9.82
N THR A 154 -3.34 12.79 9.09
CA THR A 154 -2.87 13.99 8.37
C THR A 154 -3.85 14.49 7.29
N CYS A 155 -4.59 13.59 6.64
CA CYS A 155 -5.52 13.91 5.55
C CYS A 155 -6.95 14.26 6.02
N VAL A 156 -7.11 14.61 7.29
CA VAL A 156 -8.44 14.87 7.85
C VAL A 156 -8.96 16.21 7.35
N GLY A 157 -10.14 16.18 6.70
CA GLY A 157 -10.89 17.35 6.25
C GLY A 157 -12.27 17.41 6.88
N LYS A 158 -12.87 18.59 6.96
CA LYS A 158 -14.24 18.76 7.45
C LYS A 158 -15.23 18.63 6.29
N LEU A 159 -16.12 17.65 6.35
CA LEU A 159 -17.20 17.47 5.39
C LEU A 159 -18.25 18.56 5.61
N GLU A 160 -18.45 19.44 4.64
CA GLU A 160 -19.44 20.51 4.71
C GLU A 160 -20.76 20.13 4.04
N HIS A 161 -20.70 19.26 3.02
CA HIS A 161 -21.86 18.79 2.28
C HIS A 161 -21.65 17.35 1.78
N GLY A 162 -22.75 16.59 1.72
CA GLY A 162 -22.83 15.27 1.10
C GLY A 162 -22.52 14.13 2.06
N GLN A 163 -22.34 12.93 1.51
CA GLN A 163 -22.01 11.71 2.26
C GLN A 163 -20.78 11.05 1.63
N VAL A 164 -20.10 10.23 2.41
CA VAL A 164 -18.92 9.48 1.99
C VAL A 164 -19.03 8.03 2.45
N ARG A 165 -18.33 7.14 1.74
CA ARG A 165 -18.19 5.74 2.12
C ARG A 165 -16.79 5.44 2.57
N ASP A 166 -16.62 4.83 3.73
CA ASP A 166 -15.33 4.28 4.13
C ASP A 166 -15.03 3.03 3.28
N LEU A 167 -14.01 3.10 2.43
CA LEU A 167 -13.65 2.06 1.47
C LEU A 167 -13.13 0.78 2.15
N ARG A 168 -12.86 0.82 3.45
CA ARG A 168 -12.40 -0.35 4.23
C ARG A 168 -13.55 -1.12 4.84
N THR A 169 -14.63 -0.42 5.23
CA THR A 169 -15.77 -1.03 5.94
C THR A 169 -17.06 -1.05 5.13
N GLY A 170 -17.15 -0.24 4.07
CA GLY A 170 -18.36 -0.03 3.30
C GLY A 170 -19.40 0.85 3.99
N GLU A 171 -19.14 1.36 5.19
CA GLU A 171 -20.06 2.23 5.91
C GLU A 171 -20.23 3.57 5.19
N VAL A 172 -21.49 3.95 4.93
CA VAL A 172 -21.84 5.27 4.44
C VAL A 172 -22.12 6.17 5.64
N HIS A 173 -21.43 7.29 5.71
CA HIS A 173 -21.56 8.28 6.76
C HIS A 173 -21.38 9.69 6.18
N GLY A 174 -21.74 10.71 6.95
CA GLY A 174 -21.62 12.09 6.50
C GLY A 174 -22.75 12.94 7.04
N GLU A 175 -22.43 13.72 8.06
CA GLU A 175 -23.23 14.85 8.51
C GLU A 175 -22.42 16.14 8.36
N GLY A 176 -23.11 17.25 8.11
CA GLY A 176 -22.47 18.56 7.97
C GLY A 176 -21.60 18.89 9.20
N GLY A 177 -20.31 19.05 8.98
CA GLY A 177 -19.30 19.35 9.99
C GLY A 177 -18.51 18.15 10.51
N GLN A 178 -18.81 16.93 10.06
CA GLN A 178 -18.06 15.74 10.43
C GLN A 178 -16.62 15.80 9.89
N MET A 179 -15.65 15.35 10.69
CA MET A 179 -14.26 15.20 10.26
C MET A 179 -14.09 13.84 9.57
N ILE A 180 -13.61 13.85 8.32
CA ILE A 180 -13.42 12.65 7.52
C ILE A 180 -11.97 12.53 7.05
N ARG A 181 -11.51 11.28 6.84
CA ARG A 181 -10.17 10.99 6.30
C ARG A 181 -10.27 10.79 4.79
N THR A 182 -9.74 11.71 3.99
CA THR A 182 -9.87 11.66 2.53
C THR A 182 -9.14 10.49 1.89
N CYS A 183 -8.14 9.91 2.56
CA CYS A 183 -7.36 8.78 2.03
C CYS A 183 -8.04 7.41 2.14
N VAL A 184 -9.16 7.29 2.84
CA VAL A 184 -9.90 6.02 3.00
C VAL A 184 -11.39 6.14 2.70
N ASN A 185 -11.85 7.32 2.31
CA ASN A 185 -13.25 7.55 1.97
C ASN A 185 -13.39 7.86 0.47
N ALA A 186 -14.47 7.39 -0.14
CA ALA A 186 -14.94 7.78 -1.46
C ALA A 186 -16.25 8.60 -1.35
N PRO A 187 -16.58 9.46 -2.33
CA PRO A 187 -17.81 10.23 -2.27
C PRO A 187 -19.05 9.38 -2.61
N GLU A 188 -20.17 9.74 -1.98
CA GLU A 188 -21.52 9.27 -2.31
C GLU A 188 -22.29 10.43 -2.96
N GLY A 189 -21.96 10.70 -4.23
CA GLY A 189 -22.46 11.86 -4.97
C GLY A 189 -21.64 13.14 -4.74
N HIS A 190 -22.29 14.30 -4.82
CA HIS A 190 -21.63 15.60 -4.66
C HIS A 190 -21.24 15.85 -3.19
N VAL A 191 -19.96 16.05 -2.95
CA VAL A 191 -19.42 16.37 -1.61
C VAL A 191 -18.59 17.65 -1.62
N GLU A 192 -18.63 18.37 -0.51
CA GLU A 192 -17.78 19.54 -0.27
C GLU A 192 -16.97 19.35 1.01
N ILE A 193 -15.68 19.60 0.92
CA ILE A 193 -14.74 19.35 2.02
C ILE A 193 -13.92 20.61 2.25
N ALA A 194 -13.91 21.10 3.48
CA ALA A 194 -12.94 22.10 3.93
C ALA A 194 -11.60 21.42 4.22
N LEU A 195 -10.81 21.30 3.14
CA LEU A 195 -9.43 20.81 3.09
C LEU A 195 -8.68 21.44 1.92
#